data_AF-A0A0M2VD95-F1
#
_entry.id   AF-A0A0M2VD95-F1
#
_cell.length_a   1.000
_cell.length_b   1.000
_cell.length_c   1.000
_cell.angle_alpha   90.00
_cell.angle_beta   90.00
_cell.angle_gamma   90.00
#
_symmetry.space_group_name_H-M   'P 1'
#
loop_
_entity.id
_entity.type
_entity.pdbx_description
1 polymer ?
#
loop_
_entity_poly.entity_id
_entity_poly.type
_entity_poly.pdbx_seq_one_letter_code
_entity_poly.pdbx_strand_id
1 'polypeptide(L)' 'MEGLCHSLMRFYLLGVMDATEGKSWCSYKQFKTISLRDYLNGHFSHLSEAQMQLRAAVVIENALIELNKCKENL' A
#
# COMPACT_ATOMS: atom_id res chain seq x y z
N MET A 1 -5.85 13.66 20.43
CA MET A 1 -6.53 13.41 19.13
C MET A 1 -5.59 12.83 18.07
N GLU A 2 -4.28 13.08 18.12
CA GLU A 2 -3.30 12.61 17.12
C GLU A 2 -3.18 11.07 17.04
N GLY A 3 -3.28 10.36 18.17
CA GLY A 3 -3.18 8.89 18.21
C GLY A 3 -4.31 8.14 17.49
N LEU A 4 -5.52 8.73 17.42
CA LEU A 4 -6.68 8.11 16.78
C LEU A 4 -6.59 8.17 15.25
N CYS A 5 -6.24 9.34 14.70
CA CYS A 5 -6.05 9.51 13.25
C CYS A 5 -4.98 8.57 12.71
N HIS A 6 -3.87 8.44 13.43
CA HIS A 6 -2.78 7.54 13.05
C HIS A 6 -3.19 6.07 13.07
N SER A 7 -4.06 5.67 14.00
CA SER A 7 -4.56 4.28 14.09
C SER A 7 -5.53 3.97 12.95
N LEU A 8 -6.43 4.91 12.60
CA LEU A 8 -7.37 4.75 11.49
C LEU A 8 -6.66 4.58 10.14
N MET A 9 -5.61 5.37 9.89
CA MET A 9 -4.77 5.22 8.69
C MET A 9 -4.16 3.81 8.61
N ARG A 10 -3.64 3.28 9.72
CA ARG A 10 -3.03 1.94 9.74
C ARG A 10 -4.06 0.85 9.45
N PHE A 11 -5.27 0.95 10.00
CA PHE A 11 -6.33 -0.01 9.72
C PHE A 11 -6.81 0.06 8.27
N TYR A 12 -6.96 1.26 7.71
CA TYR A 12 -7.27 1.43 6.29
C TYR A 12 -6.19 0.77 5.42
N LEU A 13 -4.92 1.06 5.70
CA LEU A 13 -3.80 0.49 4.97
C LEU A 13 -3.77 -1.04 5.08
N LEU A 14 -3.94 -1.59 6.28
CA LEU A 14 -4.03 -3.03 6.50
C LEU A 14 -5.16 -3.66 5.67
N GLY A 15 -6.34 -3.05 5.67
CA GLY A 15 -7.48 -3.54 4.89
C GLY A 15 -7.21 -3.55 3.39
N VAL A 16 -6.55 -2.53 2.84
CA VAL A 16 -6.18 -2.50 1.42
C VAL A 16 -5.13 -3.58 1.10
N MET A 17 -4.09 -3.71 1.94
CA MET A 17 -3.05 -4.71 1.73
C MET A 17 -3.62 -6.13 1.79
N ASP A 18 -4.45 -6.46 2.79
CA ASP A 18 -5.07 -7.79 2.92
C ASP A 18 -6.06 -8.10 1.78
N ALA A 19 -6.74 -7.08 1.23
CA ALA A 19 -7.67 -7.27 0.13
C ALA A 19 -6.97 -7.57 -1.22
N THR A 20 -5.72 -7.13 -1.37
CA THR A 20 -4.99 -7.10 -2.66
C THR A 20 -3.77 -8.03 -2.69
N GLU A 21 -3.21 -8.42 -1.54
CA GLU A 21 -2.08 -9.35 -1.46
C GLU A 21 -2.44 -10.72 -2.07
N GLY A 22 -1.47 -11.29 -2.80
CA GLY A 22 -1.63 -12.55 -3.50
C GLY A 22 -2.53 -12.48 -4.76
N LYS A 23 -3.08 -11.30 -5.08
CA LYS A 23 -3.88 -11.06 -6.28
C LYS A 23 -3.13 -10.16 -7.26
N SER A 24 -2.88 -8.91 -6.87
CA SER A 24 -2.25 -7.91 -7.73
C SER A 24 -0.76 -7.73 -7.41
N TRP A 25 -0.40 -7.84 -6.14
CA TRP A 25 0.98 -7.78 -5.65
C TRP A 25 1.24 -8.91 -4.64
N CYS A 26 2.49 -9.33 -4.55
CA CYS A 26 2.94 -10.44 -3.72
C CYS A 26 4.18 -9.96 -2.94
N SER A 27 4.57 -10.44 -1.76
CA SER A 27 3.78 -11.14 -0.77
C SER A 27 4.24 -10.71 0.63
N TYR A 28 3.36 -10.82 1.62
CA TYR A 28 3.72 -10.72 3.03
C TYR A 28 4.83 -11.69 3.48
N LYS A 29 5.09 -12.76 2.72
CA LYS A 29 6.23 -13.66 2.97
C LYS A 29 7.58 -12.98 2.77
N GLN A 30 7.65 -11.97 1.91
CA GLN A 30 8.89 -11.27 1.56
C GLN A 30 9.06 -9.97 2.35
N PHE A 31 7.96 -9.28 2.65
CA PHE A 31 7.98 -7.97 3.31
C PHE A 31 7.23 -7.99 4.63
N LYS A 32 7.87 -7.47 5.68
CA LYS A 32 7.17 -7.18 6.94
C LYS A 32 6.24 -5.99 6.74
N THR A 33 5.10 -5.97 7.44
CA THR A 33 4.12 -4.87 7.38
C THR A 33 4.73 -3.50 7.68
N ILE A 34 5.72 -3.43 8.57
CA ILE A 34 6.45 -2.18 8.85
C ILE A 34 7.22 -1.67 7.62
N SER A 35 7.89 -2.56 6.89
CA SER A 35 8.66 -2.22 5.69
C SER A 35 7.74 -1.75 4.56
N LEU A 36 6.59 -2.40 4.37
CA LEU A 36 5.58 -1.97 3.40
C LEU A 36 5.04 -0.57 3.71
N ARG A 37 4.78 -0.30 5.00
CA ARG A 37 4.31 1.03 5.43
C ARG A 37 5.38 2.10 5.19
N ASP A 38 6.64 1.82 5.50
CA ASP A 38 7.71 2.79 5.32
C ASP A 38 7.96 3.07 3.82
N TYR A 39 7.88 2.04 2.97
CA TYR A 39 7.87 2.20 1.51
C TYR A 39 6.71 3.09 1.03
N LEU A 40 5.48 2.80 1.48
CA LEU A 40 4.30 3.57 1.08
C LEU A 40 4.35 5.03 1.56
N ASN A 41 4.86 5.28 2.77
CA ASN A 41 5.08 6.65 3.24
C ASN A 41 6.06 7.40 2.35
N GLY A 42 7.15 6.75 1.92
CA GLY A 42 8.09 7.31 0.95
C GLY A 42 7.48 7.51 -0.44
N HIS A 43 6.57 6.64 -0.87
CA HIS A 43 5.83 6.83 -2.11
C HIS A 43 4.89 8.05 -2.01
N PHE A 44 4.19 8.21 -0.88
CA PHE A 44 3.23 9.30 -0.71
C PHE A 44 3.87 10.69 -0.77
N SER A 45 5.13 10.83 -0.36
CA SER A 45 5.85 12.11 -0.46
C SER A 45 6.19 12.54 -1.90
N HIS A 46 6.01 11.65 -2.88
CA HIS A 46 6.36 11.89 -4.28
C HIS A 46 5.14 11.83 -5.21
N LEU A 47 3.91 11.83 -4.68
CA LEU A 47 2.71 11.82 -5.51
C LEU A 47 2.57 13.13 -6.30
N SER A 48 2.24 13.00 -7.58
CA SER A 48 1.74 14.12 -8.37
C SER A 48 0.35 14.55 -7.90
N GLU A 49 -0.04 15.78 -8.22
CA GLU A 49 -1.36 16.31 -7.90
C GLU A 49 -2.49 15.43 -8.45
N ALA A 50 -2.33 14.90 -9.68
CA ALA A 50 -3.29 13.98 -10.28
C ALA A 50 -3.44 12.68 -9.47
N GLN A 51 -2.34 12.14 -8.93
CA GLN A 51 -2.39 10.93 -8.11
C GLN A 51 -3.01 11.19 -6.74
N MET A 52 -2.85 12.39 -6.17
CA MET A 52 -3.49 12.77 -4.90
C MET A 52 -5.03 12.84 -5.00
N GLN A 53 -5.57 13.06 -6.21
CA GLN A 53 -7.02 13.05 -6.44
C GLN A 53 -7.61 11.64 -6.60
N LEU A 54 -6.76 10.61 -6.69
CA LEU A 54 -7.23 9.22 -6.78
C LEU A 54 -7.64 8.70 -5.41
N ARG A 55 -8.50 7.68 -5.39
CA ARG A 55 -8.82 6.95 -4.16
C ARG A 55 -7.53 6.37 -3.57
N ALA A 56 -7.31 6.59 -2.27
CA ALA A 56 -6.10 6.13 -1.59
C ALA A 56 -5.82 4.63 -1.80
N ALA A 57 -6.85 3.77 -1.79
CA ALA A 57 -6.71 2.34 -2.10
C ALA A 57 -6.08 2.06 -3.47
N VAL A 58 -6.43 2.83 -4.51
CA VAL A 58 -5.86 2.68 -5.85
C VAL A 58 -4.38 3.08 -5.85
N VAL A 59 -4.04 4.17 -5.18
CA VAL A 59 -2.65 4.64 -5.07
C VAL A 59 -1.80 3.62 -4.31
N ILE A 60 -2.31 3.09 -3.18
CA ILE A 60 -1.65 2.05 -2.38
C ILE A 60 -1.43 0.79 -3.20
N GLU A 61 -2.47 0.28 -3.87
CA GLU A 61 -2.36 -0.94 -4.65
C GLU A 61 -1.36 -0.78 -5.81
N ASN A 62 -1.41 0.33 -6.54
CA ASN A 62 -0.46 0.60 -7.63
C ASN A 62 0.99 0.65 -7.12
N ALA A 63 1.22 1.33 -6.00
CA ALA A 63 2.55 1.36 -5.36
C ALA A 63 3.05 -0.05 -5.02
N LEU A 64 2.18 -0.91 -4.48
CA LEU A 64 2.55 -2.29 -4.13
C LEU A 64 2.79 -3.17 -5.36
N ILE A 65 2.06 -2.95 -6.45
CA ILE A 65 2.31 -3.59 -7.75
C ILE A 65 3.67 -3.16 -8.30
N GLU A 66 4.00 -1.87 -8.24
CA GLU A 66 5.30 -1.35 -8.66
C GLU A 66 6.44 -1.95 -7.82
N LEU A 67 6.23 -2.11 -6.51
CA LEU A 67 7.19 -2.73 -5.61
C LEU A 67 7.41 -4.22 -5.94
N ASN A 68 6.34 -4.99 -6.07
CA ASN A 68 6.45 -6.43 -6.32
C ASN A 68 5.14 -7.04 -6.88
N LYS A 69 4.89 -6.79 -8.16
CA LYS A 69 3.80 -7.42 -8.91
C LYS A 69 3.88 -8.95 -8.81
N CYS A 70 2.75 -9.61 -8.57
CA CYS A 70 2.70 -11.07 -8.63
C CYS A 70 3.11 -11.55 -10.02
N LYS A 71 3.93 -12.59 -10.07
CA LYS A 71 4.21 -13.29 -11.34
C LYS A 71 2.98 -14.12 -11.68
N GLU A 72 2.52 -14.03 -12.92
CA GLU A 72 1.58 -15.03 -13.44
C GLU A 72 2.31 -16.37 -13.47
N ASN A 73 1.75 -17.38 -12.82
CA ASN A 73 2.24 -18.75 -12.96
C ASN A 73 1.90 -19.19 -14.40
N LEU A 74 2.86 -19.03 -15.32
CA LEU A 74 2.86 -19.70 -16.62
C LEU A 74 3.03 -21.21 -16.45
#